data_AF-A0A536DNL1-F1
#
_entry.id   AF-A0A536DNL1-F1
#
_cell.length_a   1.000
_cell.length_b   1.000
_cell.length_c   1.000
_cell.angle_alpha   90.00
_cell.angle_beta   90.00
_cell.angle_gamma   90.00
#
_symmetry.space_group_name_H-M   'P 1'
#
loop_
_entity.id
_entity.type
_entity.pdbx_description
1 polymer ?
#
loop_
_entity_poly.entity_id
_entity_poly.type
_entity_poly.pdbx_seq_one_letter_code
_entity_poly.pdbx_strand_id
1 'polypeptide(L)'
;MRHIIGPIEDLFQQEYPNYKPFPFAAKRDIAQLVRHMLLSEPLVDEFAERFRRVSAKDVDTLMQSFLFKNCSKRIELPDTLAAYA
;
A
#
# COMPACT_ATOMS: atom_id res chain seq x y z
N MET A 1 -5.99 -10.85 5.68
CA MET A 1 -7.07 -9.84 5.49
C MET A 1 -8.13 -10.17 4.45
N ARG A 2 -7.95 -11.17 3.56
CA ARG A 2 -8.95 -11.44 2.51
C ARG A 2 -10.33 -11.85 3.06
N HIS A 3 -10.36 -12.54 4.20
CA HIS A 3 -11.59 -12.89 4.92
C HIS A 3 -12.37 -11.68 5.47
N ILE A 4 -11.75 -10.50 5.58
CA ILE A 4 -12.44 -9.26 5.98
C ILE A 4 -12.80 -8.43 4.74
N ILE A 5 -11.83 -8.22 3.85
CA ILE A 5 -12.01 -7.32 2.71
C ILE A 5 -12.87 -7.95 1.60
N GLY A 6 -12.78 -9.27 1.40
CA GLY A 6 -13.52 -9.98 0.35
C GLY A 6 -15.04 -9.79 0.44
N PRO A 7 -15.68 -10.05 1.59
CA PRO A 7 -17.12 -9.83 1.74
C PRO A 7 -17.57 -8.39 1.48
N ILE A 8 -16.72 -7.40 1.79
CA ILE A 8 -17.01 -5.99 1.52
C ILE A 8 -16.92 -5.71 0.01
N GLU A 9 -15.90 -6.22 -0.68
CA GLU A 9 -15.78 -6.12 -2.13
C GLU A 9 -16.98 -6.78 -2.84
N ASP A 10 -17.40 -7.96 -2.37
CA ASP A 10 -18.53 -8.71 -2.94
C ASP A 10 -19.85 -7.95 -2.76
N LEU A 11 -20.13 -7.47 -1.54
CA LEU A 11 -21.31 -6.65 -1.25
C LEU A 11 -21.33 -5.37 -2.09
N PHE A 12 -20.19 -4.68 -2.17
CA PHE A 12 -20.09 -3.44 -2.93
C PHE A 12 -20.37 -3.67 -4.43
N GLN A 13 -19.91 -4.80 -4.98
CA GLN A 13 -20.17 -5.17 -6.37
C GLN A 13 -21.66 -5.52 -6.62
N GLN A 14 -22.35 -6.11 -5.64
CA GLN A 14 -23.77 -6.43 -5.72
C GLN A 14 -24.64 -5.17 -5.66
N GLU A 15 -24.34 -4.27 -4.73
CA GLU A 15 -25.13 -3.05 -4.49
C GLU A 15 -24.84 -1.93 -5.51
N TYR A 16 -23.57 -1.83 -5.97
CA TYR A 16 -23.11 -0.75 -6.84
C TYR A 16 -22.40 -1.26 -8.10
N PRO A 17 -23.04 -2.12 -8.94
CA PRO A 17 -22.37 -2.78 -10.06
C PRO A 17 -21.84 -1.83 -11.14
N ASN A 18 -22.38 -0.60 -11.19
CA ASN A 18 -21.98 0.42 -12.16
C ASN A 18 -20.92 1.39 -11.63
N TYR A 19 -20.55 1.30 -10.35
CA TYR A 19 -19.52 2.17 -9.77
C TYR A 19 -18.13 1.68 -10.17
N LYS A 20 -17.59 2.27 -11.23
CA LYS A 20 -16.30 1.90 -11.85
C LYS A 20 -15.37 3.12 -11.88
N PRO A 21 -14.87 3.59 -10.72
CA PRO A 21 -14.02 4.76 -10.66
C PRO A 21 -12.69 4.50 -11.37
N PHE A 22 -12.28 5.44 -12.20
CA PHE A 22 -10.96 5.43 -12.82
C PHE A 22 -9.91 5.95 -11.84
N PRO A 23 -8.66 5.44 -11.85
CA PRO A 23 -8.13 4.39 -12.73
C PRO A 23 -8.17 2.97 -12.13
N PHE A 24 -8.49 2.81 -10.85
CA PHE A 24 -8.21 1.57 -10.12
C PHE A 24 -9.46 0.81 -9.65
N ALA A 25 -10.65 1.21 -10.11
CA ALA A 25 -11.94 0.66 -9.73
C ALA A 25 -12.23 0.76 -8.21
N ALA A 26 -13.42 0.31 -7.82
CA ALA A 26 -13.91 0.41 -6.44
C ALA A 26 -13.00 -0.27 -5.41
N LYS A 27 -12.23 -1.29 -5.83
CA LYS A 27 -11.30 -2.01 -4.94
C LYS A 27 -10.26 -1.10 -4.31
N ARG A 28 -9.78 -0.07 -5.03
CA ARG A 28 -8.80 0.87 -4.48
C ARG A 28 -9.39 1.76 -3.40
N ASP A 29 -10.64 2.16 -3.57
CA ASP A 29 -11.36 3.00 -2.62
C ASP A 29 -11.71 2.21 -1.35
N ILE A 30 -12.20 0.98 -1.52
CA ILE A 30 -12.44 0.05 -0.40
C ILE A 30 -11.16 -0.17 0.41
N ALA A 31 -10.03 -0.42 -0.27
CA ALA A 31 -8.76 -0.59 0.42
C ALA A 31 -8.35 0.68 1.19
N GLN A 32 -8.61 1.87 0.64
CA GLN A 32 -8.31 3.12 1.31
C GLN A 32 -9.15 3.32 2.57
N LEU A 33 -10.47 3.20 2.46
CA LEU A 33 -11.39 3.46 3.56
C LEU A 33 -11.26 2.41 4.67
N VAL A 34 -11.14 1.13 4.29
CA VAL A 34 -11.13 0.05 5.27
C VAL A 34 -9.72 -0.19 5.80
N ARG A 35 -8.74 -0.44 4.93
CA ARG A 35 -7.40 -0.84 5.39
C ARG A 35 -6.54 0.33 5.82
N HIS A 36 -6.54 1.42 5.05
CA HIS A 36 -5.62 2.54 5.26
C HIS A 36 -6.18 3.67 6.12
N MET A 37 -7.45 3.58 6.52
CA MET A 37 -8.07 4.51 7.45
C MET A 37 -8.61 3.74 8.65
N LEU A 38 -9.72 3.02 8.50
CA LEU A 38 -10.42 2.39 9.63
C LEU A 38 -9.54 1.42 10.44
N LEU A 39 -8.84 0.51 9.77
CA LEU A 39 -8.04 -0.51 10.46
C LEU A 39 -6.64 -0.02 10.88
N SER A 40 -6.10 1.02 10.23
CA SER A 40 -4.78 1.55 10.57
C SER A 40 -4.82 2.51 11.75
N GLU A 41 -5.90 3.28 11.91
CA GLU A 41 -6.04 4.25 12.98
C GLU A 41 -5.77 3.67 14.40
N PRO A 42 -6.36 2.53 14.80
CA PRO A 42 -6.09 1.97 16.13
C PRO A 42 -4.66 1.40 16.29
N LEU A 43 -3.90 1.29 15.20
CA LEU A 43 -2.53 0.78 15.20
C LEU A 43 -1.48 1.89 15.32
N VAL A 44 -1.89 3.16 15.33
CA VAL A 44 -0.98 4.31 15.33
C VAL A 44 -0.04 4.26 16.54
N ASP A 45 -0.57 4.04 17.73
CA ASP A 45 0.25 3.97 18.95
C ASP A 45 1.20 2.77 18.92
N GLU A 46 0.75 1.59 18.50
CA GLU A 46 1.60 0.41 18.37
C GLU A 46 2.72 0.62 17.35
N PHE A 47 2.42 1.31 16.24
CA PHE A 47 3.41 1.65 15.24
C PHE A 47 4.43 2.66 15.77
N ALA A 48 3.98 3.71 16.46
CA ALA A 48 4.84 4.72 17.09
C ALA A 48 5.80 4.09 18.11
N GLU A 49 5.31 3.10 18.87
CA GLU A 49 6.10 2.34 19.84
C GLU A 49 7.31 1.64 19.23
N ARG A 50 7.26 1.26 17.95
CA ARG A 50 8.41 0.66 17.25
C ARG A 50 9.59 1.63 17.12
N PHE A 51 9.35 2.94 17.23
CA PHE A 51 10.38 3.97 17.13
C PHE A 51 10.93 4.44 18.47
N ARG A 52 10.40 3.96 19.62
CA ARG A 52 10.75 4.46 20.96
C ARG A 52 12.27 4.46 21.25
N ARG A 53 13.02 3.52 20.69
CA ARG A 53 14.47 3.37 20.90
C ARG A 53 15.33 3.66 19.67
N VAL A 54 14.75 4.23 18.62
CA VAL A 54 15.47 4.58 17.40
C VAL A 54 16.23 5.88 17.65
N SER A 55 17.56 5.83 17.58
CA SER A 55 18.41 7.01 17.72
C SER A 55 18.43 7.84 16.42
N ALA A 56 18.90 9.09 16.49
CA ALA A 56 19.09 9.92 15.29
C ALA A 56 20.00 9.24 14.24
N LYS A 57 21.03 8.54 14.69
CA LYS A 57 21.93 7.76 13.83
C LYS A 57 21.20 6.58 13.15
N ASP A 58 20.28 5.94 13.86
CA ASP A 58 19.46 4.86 13.29
C ASP A 58 18.49 5.41 12.25
N VAL A 59 17.91 6.59 12.49
CA VAL A 59 17.10 7.29 11.49
C VAL A 59 17.92 7.60 10.24
N ASP A 60 19.10 8.20 10.38
CA ASP A 60 19.98 8.50 9.24
C ASP A 60 20.30 7.24 8.42
N THR A 61 20.53 6.12 9.11
CA THR A 61 20.78 4.81 8.50
C THR A 61 19.54 4.29 7.76
N LEU A 62 18.36 4.35 8.37
CA LEU A 62 17.10 3.96 7.75
C LEU A 62 16.81 4.81 6.51
N MET A 63 17.08 6.11 6.56
CA MET A 63 16.86 7.02 5.44
C MET A 63 17.77 6.71 4.25
N GLN A 64 18.92 6.04 4.44
CA GLN A 64 19.73 5.56 3.33
C GLN A 64 18.98 4.58 2.41
N SER A 65 17.95 3.89 2.91
CA SER A 65 17.15 2.94 2.10
C SER A 65 16.39 3.61 0.96
N PHE A 66 16.09 4.91 1.06
CA PHE A 66 15.43 5.67 -0.01
C PHE A 66 16.38 6.13 -1.12
N LEU A 67 17.70 5.99 -0.93
CA LEU A 67 18.66 6.32 -1.99
C LEU A 67 18.51 5.33 -3.14
N PHE A 68 18.44 5.83 -4.37
CA PHE A 68 18.26 5.00 -5.56
C PHE A 68 19.24 3.82 -5.66
N LYS A 69 20.51 4.03 -5.26
CA LYS A 69 21.54 2.98 -5.23
C LYS A 69 21.22 1.82 -4.29
N ASN A 70 20.38 2.04 -3.30
CA ASN A 70 19.95 1.07 -2.29
C ASN A 70 18.53 0.52 -2.56
N CYS A 71 17.82 1.07 -3.55
CA CYS A 71 16.50 0.58 -3.96
C CYS A 71 16.60 -0.67 -4.83
N SER A 72 15.67 -1.61 -4.66
CA SER A 72 15.50 -2.72 -5.59
C SER A 72 15.01 -2.21 -6.95
N LYS A 73 15.80 -2.44 -7.99
CA LYS A 73 15.43 -2.07 -9.37
C LYS A 73 14.41 -3.06 -9.91
N ARG A 74 13.24 -2.56 -10.34
CA ARG A 74 12.26 -3.35 -11.09
C ARG A 74 12.67 -3.36 -12.56
N ILE A 75 13.30 -4.46 -13.00
CA ILE A 75 13.83 -4.60 -14.36
C ILE A 75 12.82 -5.21 -15.34
N GLU A 76 11.85 -5.98 -14.86
CA GLU A 76 10.89 -6.72 -15.71
C GLU A 76 10.11 -5.80 -16.67
N LEU A 77 9.57 -4.69 -16.17
CA LEU A 77 8.83 -3.75 -17.02
C LEU A 77 9.74 -3.06 -18.04
N PRO A 78 10.88 -2.44 -17.66
CA PRO A 78 11.84 -1.91 -18.64
C PRO A 78 12.29 -2.92 -19.69
N ASP A 79 12.65 -4.14 -19.28
CA ASP A 79 13.11 -5.19 -20.18
C ASP A 79 12.01 -5.61 -21.15
N THR A 80 10.77 -5.74 -20.66
CA THR A 80 9.60 -6.00 -21.49
C THR A 80 9.40 -4.89 -22.51
N LEU A 81 9.38 -3.62 -22.10
CA LEU A 81 9.17 -2.49 -23.01
C LEU A 81 10.28 -2.39 -24.07
N ALA A 82 11.53 -2.64 -23.69
CA ALA A 82 12.66 -2.63 -24.60
C ALA A 82 12.58 -3.72 -25.68
N ALA A 83 11.96 -4.88 -25.37
CA ALA A 83 11.75 -5.95 -26.35
C ALA A 83 10.72 -5.60 -27.45
N TYR A 84 9.93 -4.53 -27.28
CA TYR A 84 8.95 -4.05 -28.26
C TYR A 84 9.29 -2.67 -28.86
N ALA A 85 10.48 -2.14 -28.56
CA ALA A 85 11.01 -0.89 -29.13
C ALA A 85 11.88 -1.18 -30.37
#